data_AF-A0A925BZR7-F1
#
_entry.id   AF-A0A925BZR7-F1
#
_cell.length_a   1.000
_cell.length_b   1.000
_cell.length_c   1.000
_cell.angle_alpha   90.00
_cell.angle_beta   90.00
_cell.angle_gamma   90.00
#
_symmetry.space_group_name_H-M   'P 1'
#
loop_
_entity.id
_entity.type
_entity.pdbx_description
1 polymer ?
#
loop_
_entity_poly.entity_id
_entity_poly.type
_entity_poly.pdbx_seq_one_letter_code
_entity_poly.pdbx_strand_id
1 'polypeptide(L)'
;MKQVLIIIVSLISFSGSAQKKTISQIKQEIEKSTNSPLYVKDILKKKFKIDTVAIMRTSSFNGIYDSLGYHGKVGKVYGPYAKGKVLMQVLAKAPGPFNRVGQIFLDTTIFSKRFADSLATNIIHKVQSGQTSFEEMAQIYSMGGEGITKGDLGWIAVGALLAPLEKELAKRKKGEIFKVWTANGLHIVRKTENTKQDHGFALIMRVFL
;
A
#
# COMPACT_ATOMS: atom_id res chain seq x y z
N MET A 1 -50.48 36.46 65.03
CA MET A 1 -49.15 35.85 64.94
C MET A 1 -48.97 35.29 63.53
N LYS A 2 -48.18 35.93 62.66
CA LYS A 2 -47.88 35.45 61.29
C LYS A 2 -46.45 34.90 61.30
N GLN A 3 -46.30 33.59 61.09
CA GLN A 3 -44.99 32.97 60.91
C GLN A 3 -44.51 33.21 59.47
N VAL A 4 -43.31 33.79 59.33
CA VAL A 4 -42.62 33.97 58.05
C VAL A 4 -41.75 32.73 57.83
N LEU A 5 -42.05 31.98 56.77
CA LEU A 5 -41.25 30.84 56.34
C LEU A 5 -40.11 31.33 55.45
N ILE A 6 -38.88 31.27 55.95
CA ILE A 6 -37.67 31.60 55.17
C ILE A 6 -37.26 30.36 54.39
N ILE A 7 -37.42 30.40 53.07
CA ILE A 7 -36.93 29.37 52.15
C ILE A 7 -35.49 29.72 51.79
N ILE A 8 -34.54 28.94 52.31
CA ILE A 8 -33.13 29.00 51.93
C ILE A 8 -32.96 28.19 50.64
N VAL A 9 -32.83 28.87 49.51
CA VAL A 9 -32.47 28.25 48.23
C VAL A 9 -30.96 28.06 48.21
N SER A 10 -30.52 26.81 48.37
CA SER A 10 -29.11 26.42 48.19
C SER A 10 -28.84 26.25 46.69
N LEU A 11 -28.06 27.18 46.13
CA LEU A 11 -27.52 27.08 44.77
C LEU A 11 -26.45 25.98 44.74
N ILE A 12 -26.83 24.79 44.26
CA ILE A 12 -25.90 23.71 43.95
C ILE A 12 -25.25 24.04 42.60
N SER A 13 -24.01 24.54 42.64
CA SER A 13 -23.19 24.73 41.45
C SER A 13 -22.78 23.37 40.88
N PHE A 14 -23.48 22.86 39.87
CA PHE A 14 -23.02 21.70 39.11
C PHE A 14 -21.84 22.13 38.23
N SER A 15 -20.62 21.98 38.74
CA SER A 15 -19.41 22.01 37.92
C SER A 15 -19.35 20.70 37.10
N GLY A 16 -20.05 20.69 35.96
CA GLY A 16 -19.98 19.60 35.00
C GLY A 16 -18.59 19.52 34.38
N SER A 17 -17.73 18.63 34.89
CA SER A 17 -16.48 18.29 34.19
C SER A 17 -16.87 17.62 32.87
N ALA A 18 -16.52 18.23 31.73
CA ALA A 18 -16.73 17.61 30.44
C ALA A 18 -15.93 16.29 30.40
N GLN A 19 -16.65 15.17 30.40
CA GLN A 19 -16.04 13.83 30.36
C GLN A 19 -15.15 13.71 29.12
N LYS A 20 -13.91 13.24 29.31
CA LYS A 20 -12.98 13.01 28.19
C LYS A 20 -13.63 12.03 27.21
N LYS A 21 -13.72 12.45 25.93
CA LYS A 21 -14.30 11.63 24.85
C LYS A 21 -13.55 10.30 24.73
N THR A 22 -14.30 9.22 24.59
CA THR A 22 -13.76 7.89 24.30
C THR A 22 -13.14 7.84 22.90
N ILE A 23 -12.23 6.89 22.64
CA ILE A 23 -11.65 6.71 21.30
C ILE A 23 -12.73 6.45 20.25
N SER A 24 -13.77 5.69 20.60
CA SER A 24 -14.90 5.42 19.69
C SER A 24 -15.63 6.72 19.30
N GLN A 25 -15.94 7.58 20.27
CA GLN A 25 -16.56 8.89 20.03
C GLN A 25 -15.66 9.79 19.17
N ILE A 26 -14.36 9.85 19.48
CA ILE A 26 -13.39 10.63 18.69
C ILE A 26 -13.40 10.18 17.23
N LYS A 27 -13.37 8.87 16.96
CA LYS A 27 -13.41 8.34 15.58
C LYS A 27 -14.69 8.76 14.87
N GLN A 28 -15.85 8.52 15.48
CA GLN A 28 -17.14 8.86 14.88
C GLN A 28 -17.29 10.36 14.59
N GLU A 29 -16.80 11.22 15.47
CA GLU A 29 -16.89 12.67 15.29
C GLU A 29 -15.97 13.17 14.18
N ILE A 30 -14.75 12.62 14.08
CA ILE A 30 -13.85 12.90 12.95
C ILE A 30 -14.50 12.43 11.63
N GLU A 31 -15.05 11.22 11.58
CA GLU A 31 -15.69 10.66 10.39
C GLU A 31 -16.92 11.45 9.93
N LYS A 32 -17.71 12.01 10.87
CA LYS A 32 -18.90 12.82 10.58
C LYS A 32 -18.58 14.28 10.25
N SER A 33 -17.38 14.76 10.58
CA SER A 33 -17.01 16.15 10.35
C SER A 33 -16.88 16.46 8.86
N THR A 34 -17.34 17.64 8.44
CA THR A 34 -17.20 18.12 7.07
C THR A 34 -15.73 18.38 6.71
N ASN A 35 -14.90 18.76 7.69
CA ASN A 35 -13.47 18.97 7.53
C ASN A 35 -12.71 18.34 8.69
N SER A 36 -12.27 17.09 8.50
CA SER A 36 -11.61 16.29 9.53
C SER A 36 -10.31 16.93 10.06
N PRO A 37 -9.40 17.47 9.23
CA PRO A 37 -8.22 18.18 9.72
C PRO A 37 -8.56 19.38 10.63
N LEU A 38 -9.52 20.23 10.23
CA LEU A 38 -9.95 21.36 11.06
C LEU A 38 -10.63 20.90 12.34
N TYR A 39 -11.47 19.87 12.27
CA TYR A 39 -12.10 19.29 13.45
C TYR A 39 -11.07 18.80 14.48
N VAL A 40 -10.04 18.08 14.02
CA VAL A 40 -8.96 17.60 14.88
C VAL A 40 -8.17 18.76 15.51
N LYS A 41 -7.87 19.79 14.72
CA LYS A 41 -7.11 20.97 15.17
C LYS A 41 -7.90 21.81 16.16
N ASP A 42 -9.13 22.17 15.81
CA ASP A 42 -9.86 23.27 16.44
C ASP A 42 -10.86 22.78 17.49
N ILE A 43 -11.41 21.57 17.33
CA ILE A 43 -12.38 20.98 18.28
C ILE A 43 -11.67 20.02 19.23
N LEU A 44 -10.91 19.05 18.70
CA LEU A 44 -10.20 18.08 19.55
C LEU A 44 -8.92 18.65 20.16
N LYS A 45 -8.41 19.78 19.64
CA LYS A 45 -7.14 20.40 20.04
C LYS A 45 -5.97 19.40 20.03
N LYS A 46 -5.97 18.46 19.06
CA LYS A 46 -4.94 17.43 18.90
C LYS A 46 -4.00 17.76 17.75
N LYS A 47 -2.75 17.30 17.87
CA LYS A 47 -1.79 17.36 16.76
C LYS A 47 -2.18 16.32 15.71
N PHE A 48 -1.94 16.66 14.44
CA PHE A 48 -2.05 15.70 13.34
C PHE A 48 -0.96 15.93 12.30
N LYS A 49 -0.74 14.93 11.45
CA LYS A 49 0.08 15.02 10.22
C LYS A 49 -0.71 14.43 9.06
N ILE A 50 -0.52 14.96 7.86
CA ILE A 50 -1.06 14.38 6.63
C ILE A 50 0.12 13.86 5.82
N ASP A 51 0.12 12.56 5.54
CA ASP A 51 1.16 11.90 4.78
C ASP A 51 0.62 11.48 3.43
N THR A 52 1.45 11.66 2.39
CA THR A 52 1.20 11.04 1.08
C THR A 52 1.87 9.67 1.09
N VAL A 53 1.08 8.61 0.93
CA VAL A 53 1.54 7.23 0.93
C VAL A 53 1.49 6.71 -0.50
N ALA A 54 2.65 6.33 -1.03
CA ALA A 54 2.75 5.64 -2.32
C ALA A 54 2.45 4.14 -2.13
N ILE A 55 1.63 3.59 -3.03
CA ILE A 55 1.23 2.19 -3.04
C ILE A 55 2.00 1.50 -4.16
N MET A 56 3.04 0.75 -3.79
CA MET A 56 3.93 0.13 -4.77
C MET A 56 3.45 -1.25 -5.25
N ARG A 57 2.65 -1.94 -4.42
CA ARG A 57 2.11 -3.28 -4.69
C ARG A 57 0.65 -3.35 -4.24
N THR A 58 -0.13 -4.24 -4.85
CA THR A 58 -1.56 -4.39 -4.54
C THR A 58 -1.89 -5.58 -3.63
N SER A 59 -0.88 -6.37 -3.24
CA SER A 59 -1.07 -7.60 -2.46
C SER A 59 0.02 -7.83 -1.41
N SER A 60 1.26 -7.43 -1.67
CA SER A 60 2.38 -7.55 -0.73
C SER A 60 2.78 -6.17 -0.20
N PHE A 61 2.04 -5.68 0.78
CA PHE A 61 2.27 -4.37 1.40
C PHE A 61 3.46 -4.41 2.38
N ASN A 62 4.20 -3.30 2.46
CA ASN A 62 5.34 -3.13 3.36
C ASN A 62 4.91 -2.82 4.80
N GLY A 63 3.69 -2.34 5.01
CA GLY A 63 3.18 -2.11 6.35
C GLY A 63 1.74 -1.64 6.41
N ILE A 64 1.39 -1.01 7.53
CA ILE A 64 0.01 -0.55 7.74
C ILE A 64 -0.34 0.65 6.87
N TYR A 65 0.61 1.50 6.51
CA TYR A 65 0.33 2.74 5.78
C TYR A 65 -0.12 2.47 4.34
N ASP A 66 0.63 1.67 3.59
CA ASP A 66 0.31 1.32 2.21
C ASP A 66 -0.85 0.31 2.15
N SER A 67 -0.91 -0.66 3.07
CA SER A 67 -2.08 -1.55 3.19
C SER A 67 -3.36 -0.77 3.48
N LEU A 68 -3.33 0.17 4.43
CA LEU A 68 -4.49 1.02 4.74
C LEU A 68 -4.78 2.01 3.61
N GLY A 69 -3.75 2.56 2.97
CA GLY A 69 -3.92 3.43 1.80
C GLY A 69 -4.61 2.73 0.65
N TYR A 70 -4.30 1.45 0.41
CA TYR A 70 -4.92 0.66 -0.65
C TYR A 70 -6.31 0.14 -0.27
N HIS A 71 -6.48 -0.50 0.88
CA HIS A 71 -7.74 -1.15 1.28
C HIS A 71 -8.71 -0.25 2.06
N GLY A 72 -8.20 0.80 2.72
CA GLY A 72 -9.01 1.66 3.57
C GLY A 72 -10.09 2.41 2.81
N LYS A 73 -11.23 2.66 3.47
CA LYS A 73 -12.31 3.48 2.93
C LYS A 73 -11.99 4.95 3.17
N VAL A 74 -12.14 5.77 2.14
CA VAL A 74 -12.03 7.23 2.27
C VAL A 74 -13.02 7.73 3.31
N GLY A 75 -12.58 8.65 4.18
CA GLY A 75 -13.33 9.21 5.29
C GLY A 75 -13.29 8.38 6.58
N LYS A 76 -13.04 7.07 6.51
CA LYS A 76 -13.05 6.19 7.69
C LYS A 76 -11.78 6.36 8.54
N VAL A 77 -11.95 6.33 9.87
CA VAL A 77 -10.87 6.41 10.86
C VAL A 77 -10.56 5.03 11.43
N TYR A 78 -9.29 4.66 11.39
CA TYR A 78 -8.75 3.37 11.77
C TYR A 78 -7.83 3.47 12.99
N GLY A 79 -7.56 2.33 13.62
CA GLY A 79 -6.79 2.24 14.85
C GLY A 79 -7.66 2.23 16.12
N PRO A 80 -7.05 2.45 17.30
CA PRO A 80 -5.75 3.09 17.46
C PRO A 80 -4.54 2.17 17.20
N TYR A 81 -3.53 2.72 16.54
CA TYR A 81 -2.24 2.08 16.25
C TYR A 81 -1.14 2.63 17.17
N ALA A 82 0.10 2.16 16.99
CA ALA A 82 1.26 2.60 17.76
C ALA A 82 1.04 2.52 19.29
N LYS A 83 0.59 1.35 19.77
CA LYS A 83 0.24 1.09 21.18
C LYS A 83 -0.84 2.06 21.71
N GLY A 84 -1.86 2.32 20.91
CA GLY A 84 -3.00 3.16 21.32
C GLY A 84 -2.82 4.66 21.11
N LYS A 85 -1.74 5.11 20.46
CA LYS A 85 -1.35 6.54 20.40
C LYS A 85 -1.75 7.26 19.12
N VAL A 86 -2.13 6.54 18.06
CA VAL A 86 -2.39 7.15 16.75
C VAL A 86 -3.67 6.62 16.12
N LEU A 87 -4.56 7.52 15.70
CA LEU A 87 -5.64 7.19 14.76
C LEU A 87 -5.22 7.56 13.34
N MET A 88 -5.69 6.81 12.34
CA MET A 88 -5.39 7.08 10.94
C MET A 88 -6.66 7.19 10.12
N GLN A 89 -6.86 8.31 9.41
CA GLN A 89 -7.97 8.51 8.50
C GLN A 89 -7.48 8.54 7.06
N VAL A 90 -8.09 7.76 6.18
CA VAL A 90 -7.83 7.87 4.73
C VAL A 90 -8.62 9.07 4.21
N LEU A 91 -7.94 10.14 3.81
CA LEU A 91 -8.58 11.37 3.35
C LEU A 91 -8.92 11.32 1.86
N ALA A 92 -8.06 10.72 1.05
CA ALA A 92 -8.23 10.62 -0.39
C ALA A 92 -7.36 9.49 -0.95
N LYS A 93 -7.70 9.05 -2.17
CA LYS A 93 -6.86 8.17 -2.99
C LYS A 93 -6.71 8.79 -4.38
N ALA A 94 -5.54 8.60 -4.97
CA ALA A 94 -5.28 8.99 -6.35
C ALA A 94 -4.86 7.77 -7.16
N PRO A 95 -5.26 7.70 -8.45
CA PRO A 95 -4.87 6.61 -9.30
C PRO A 95 -3.38 6.69 -9.65
N GLY A 96 -2.79 5.54 -9.96
CA GLY A 96 -1.46 5.41 -10.54
C GLY A 96 -1.39 4.17 -11.44
N PRO A 97 -0.46 4.14 -12.40
CA PRO A 97 -0.30 3.02 -13.32
C PRO A 97 0.41 1.83 -12.64
N PHE A 98 -0.08 0.62 -12.91
CA PHE A 98 0.50 -0.64 -12.45
C PHE A 98 0.73 -1.59 -13.63
N ASN A 99 1.90 -2.24 -13.64
CA ASN A 99 2.22 -3.36 -14.51
C ASN A 99 2.01 -4.68 -13.76
N ARG A 100 1.52 -5.72 -14.45
CA ARG A 100 1.59 -7.10 -13.94
C ARG A 100 2.70 -7.84 -14.66
N VAL A 101 3.60 -8.44 -13.88
CA VAL A 101 4.87 -8.94 -14.40
C VAL A 101 5.15 -10.34 -13.89
N GLY A 102 5.54 -11.23 -14.79
CA GLY A 102 6.19 -12.49 -14.47
C GLY A 102 7.71 -12.36 -14.62
N GLN A 103 8.50 -12.98 -13.74
CA GLN A 103 9.96 -12.98 -13.80
C GLN A 103 10.56 -14.37 -13.59
N ILE A 104 11.66 -14.62 -14.29
CA ILE A 104 12.66 -15.66 -13.98
C ILE A 104 13.99 -14.94 -13.84
N PHE A 105 14.60 -15.00 -12.66
CA PHE A 105 15.90 -14.39 -12.40
C PHE A 105 17.01 -15.44 -12.43
N LEU A 106 18.05 -15.20 -13.22
CA LEU A 106 19.26 -16.01 -13.27
C LEU A 106 20.41 -15.20 -12.65
N ASP A 107 20.89 -15.65 -11.49
CA ASP A 107 21.94 -14.98 -10.73
C ASP A 107 23.32 -15.25 -11.36
N THR A 108 24.01 -14.18 -11.78
CA THR A 108 25.34 -14.30 -12.41
C THR A 108 26.52 -14.24 -11.44
N THR A 109 26.25 -14.18 -10.14
CA THR A 109 27.25 -14.53 -9.12
C THR A 109 27.43 -16.04 -9.02
N ILE A 110 26.44 -16.82 -9.47
CA ILE A 110 26.45 -18.28 -9.48
C ILE A 110 26.68 -18.82 -10.90
N PHE A 111 25.97 -18.28 -11.89
CA PHE A 111 26.14 -18.67 -13.29
C PHE A 111 27.05 -17.72 -14.06
N SER A 112 27.87 -18.26 -14.97
CA SER A 112 28.57 -17.40 -15.93
C SER A 112 27.56 -16.66 -16.81
N LYS A 113 27.88 -15.42 -17.23
CA LYS A 113 27.01 -14.63 -18.12
C LYS A 113 26.63 -15.37 -19.39
N ARG A 114 27.59 -16.10 -19.99
CA ARG A 114 27.38 -16.91 -21.20
C ARG A 114 26.37 -18.03 -20.95
N PHE A 115 26.49 -18.73 -19.82
CA PHE A 115 25.57 -19.80 -19.47
C PHE A 115 24.16 -19.24 -19.20
N ALA A 116 24.05 -18.16 -18.41
CA ALA A 116 22.77 -17.51 -18.13
C ALA A 116 22.07 -17.04 -19.42
N ASP A 117 22.81 -16.44 -20.37
CA ASP A 117 22.23 -16.02 -21.65
C ASP A 117 21.73 -17.20 -22.50
N SER A 118 22.51 -18.28 -22.56
CA SER A 118 22.13 -19.51 -23.26
C SER A 118 20.89 -20.16 -22.64
N LEU A 119 20.86 -20.25 -21.30
CA LEU A 119 19.73 -20.81 -20.56
C LEU A 119 18.48 -19.96 -20.77
N ALA A 120 18.58 -18.64 -20.66
CA ALA A 120 17.46 -17.74 -20.90
C ALA A 120 16.91 -17.85 -22.31
N THR A 121 17.79 -17.97 -23.31
CA THR A 121 17.39 -18.15 -24.71
C THR A 121 16.64 -19.48 -24.90
N ASN A 122 17.10 -20.57 -24.27
CA ASN A 122 16.42 -21.86 -24.29
C ASN A 122 15.04 -21.80 -23.61
N ILE A 123 14.95 -21.16 -22.44
CA ILE A 123 13.69 -20.97 -21.70
C ILE A 123 12.69 -20.21 -22.58
N ILE A 124 13.08 -19.07 -23.15
CA ILE A 124 12.21 -18.26 -24.01
C ILE A 124 11.73 -19.08 -25.21
N HIS A 125 12.62 -19.81 -25.88
CA HIS A 125 12.26 -20.66 -27.01
C HIS A 125 11.21 -21.71 -26.64
N LYS A 126 11.41 -22.46 -25.55
CA LYS A 126 10.47 -23.51 -25.11
C LYS A 126 9.10 -22.94 -24.76
N VAL A 127 9.06 -21.77 -24.09
CA VAL A 127 7.81 -21.09 -23.74
C VAL A 127 7.09 -20.60 -24.99
N GLN A 128 7.81 -19.97 -25.92
CA GLN A 128 7.22 -19.44 -27.16
C GLN A 128 6.77 -20.55 -28.11
N SER A 129 7.42 -21.72 -28.11
CA SER A 129 7.00 -22.88 -28.89
C SER A 129 5.90 -23.70 -28.23
N GLY A 130 5.42 -23.32 -27.04
CA GLY A 130 4.38 -24.04 -26.30
C GLY A 130 4.80 -25.39 -25.72
N GLN A 131 6.11 -25.68 -25.61
CA GLN A 131 6.61 -26.93 -25.02
C GLN A 131 6.40 -26.98 -23.49
N THR A 132 6.25 -25.82 -22.87
CA THR A 132 6.11 -25.62 -21.42
C THR A 132 5.57 -24.23 -21.15
N SER A 133 5.09 -23.99 -19.93
CA SER A 133 4.67 -22.67 -19.48
C SER A 133 5.82 -21.83 -18.93
N PHE A 134 5.64 -20.50 -18.91
CA PHE A 134 6.57 -19.59 -18.24
C PHE A 134 6.64 -19.89 -16.75
N GLU A 135 5.50 -20.23 -16.15
CA GLU A 135 5.31 -20.56 -14.75
C GLU A 135 6.14 -21.77 -14.33
N GLU A 136 6.10 -22.85 -15.10
CA GLU A 136 6.92 -24.04 -14.87
C GLU A 136 8.42 -23.69 -14.94
N MET A 137 8.83 -22.94 -15.96
CA MET A 137 10.22 -22.50 -16.10
C MET A 137 10.66 -21.61 -14.94
N ALA A 138 9.77 -20.73 -14.44
CA ALA A 138 10.04 -19.89 -13.29
C ALA A 138 10.21 -20.71 -12.01
N GLN A 139 9.38 -21.73 -11.79
CA GLN A 139 9.51 -22.62 -10.64
C GLN A 139 10.81 -23.44 -10.66
N ILE A 140 11.25 -23.88 -11.84
CA ILE A 140 12.43 -24.74 -11.99
C ILE A 140 13.73 -23.93 -11.91
N TYR A 141 13.78 -22.77 -12.58
CA TYR A 141 15.03 -22.07 -12.84
C TYR A 141 15.17 -20.72 -12.16
N SER A 142 14.09 -20.10 -11.66
CA SER A 142 14.24 -18.78 -11.05
C SER A 142 14.98 -18.89 -9.73
N MET A 143 16.02 -18.06 -9.59
CA MET A 143 16.85 -17.94 -8.39
C MET A 143 16.42 -16.75 -7.52
N GLY A 144 15.37 -16.03 -7.92
CA GLY A 144 14.73 -14.99 -7.12
C GLY A 144 13.62 -15.55 -6.23
N GLY A 145 13.15 -14.73 -5.29
CA GLY A 145 12.07 -15.10 -4.37
C GLY A 145 10.75 -15.45 -5.08
N GLU A 146 10.55 -14.98 -6.31
CA GLU A 146 9.36 -15.25 -7.13
C GLU A 146 9.25 -16.69 -7.65
N GLY A 147 10.29 -17.52 -7.52
CA GLY A 147 10.18 -18.95 -7.86
C GLY A 147 9.00 -19.62 -7.16
N ILE A 148 8.72 -19.24 -5.91
CA ILE A 148 7.59 -19.79 -5.12
C ILE A 148 6.22 -19.34 -5.63
N THR A 149 6.14 -18.18 -6.29
CA THR A 149 4.92 -17.64 -6.90
C THR A 149 4.83 -17.99 -8.39
N LYS A 150 5.60 -18.99 -8.84
CA LYS A 150 5.71 -19.38 -10.26
C LYS A 150 6.10 -18.21 -11.17
N GLY A 151 6.92 -17.32 -10.64
CA GLY A 151 7.38 -16.11 -11.31
C GLY A 151 6.42 -14.91 -11.23
N ASP A 152 5.18 -15.04 -10.73
CA ASP A 152 4.27 -13.89 -10.65
C ASP A 152 4.74 -12.90 -9.56
N LEU A 153 5.09 -11.68 -9.98
CA LEU A 153 5.45 -10.59 -9.08
C LEU A 153 4.22 -9.75 -8.67
N GLY A 154 3.04 -10.07 -9.19
CA GLY A 154 1.80 -9.34 -8.95
C GLY A 154 1.72 -8.02 -9.72
N TRP A 155 0.80 -7.15 -9.28
CA TRP A 155 0.70 -5.78 -9.78
C TRP A 155 1.68 -4.88 -9.04
N ILE A 156 2.53 -4.21 -9.81
CA ILE A 156 3.61 -3.36 -9.34
C ILE A 156 3.46 -1.98 -9.96
N ALA A 157 3.53 -0.94 -9.14
CA ALA A 157 3.45 0.43 -9.60
C ALA A 157 4.58 0.73 -10.60
N VAL A 158 4.28 1.47 -11.66
CA VAL A 158 5.33 1.93 -12.60
C VAL A 158 6.33 2.80 -11.84
N GLY A 159 7.61 2.49 -11.98
CA GLY A 159 8.71 3.14 -11.28
C GLY A 159 9.12 2.45 -9.98
N ALA A 160 8.47 1.34 -9.60
CA ALA A 160 8.84 0.53 -8.45
C ALA A 160 9.81 -0.63 -8.79
N LEU A 161 10.02 -0.94 -10.08
CA LEU A 161 11.05 -1.88 -10.52
C LEU A 161 12.38 -1.18 -10.82
N LEU A 162 13.44 -1.97 -11.04
CA LEU A 162 14.73 -1.47 -11.47
C LEU A 162 14.61 -0.71 -12.80
N ALA A 163 15.30 0.43 -12.94
CA ALA A 163 15.19 1.30 -14.10
C ALA A 163 15.37 0.61 -15.47
N PRO A 164 16.30 -0.36 -15.66
CA PRO A 164 16.39 -1.10 -16.91
C PRO A 164 15.14 -1.94 -17.22
N LEU A 165 14.52 -2.54 -16.20
CA LEU A 165 13.29 -3.32 -16.35
C LEU A 165 12.12 -2.41 -16.71
N GLU A 166 11.97 -1.26 -16.04
CA GLU A 166 10.92 -0.28 -16.33
C GLU A 166 11.03 0.24 -17.77
N LYS A 167 12.25 0.61 -18.19
CA LYS A 167 12.52 1.11 -19.55
C LYS A 167 12.13 0.09 -20.61
N GLU A 168 12.39 -1.18 -20.38
CA GLU A 168 11.98 -2.23 -21.30
C GLU A 168 10.47 -2.51 -21.21
N LEU A 169 9.89 -2.67 -20.03
CA LEU A 169 8.45 -2.92 -19.83
C LEU A 169 7.54 -1.87 -20.48
N ALA A 170 7.98 -0.60 -20.49
CA ALA A 170 7.25 0.49 -21.12
C ALA A 170 7.03 0.30 -22.63
N LYS A 171 7.90 -0.48 -23.29
CA LYS A 171 7.85 -0.73 -24.74
C LYS A 171 7.08 -1.99 -25.11
N ARG A 172 6.76 -2.85 -24.12
CA ARG A 172 6.29 -4.22 -24.34
C ARG A 172 4.78 -4.30 -24.27
N LYS A 173 4.19 -5.12 -25.14
CA LYS A 173 2.78 -5.46 -25.11
C LYS A 173 2.52 -6.61 -24.13
N LYS A 174 1.26 -6.79 -23.75
CA LYS A 174 0.82 -7.97 -22.99
C LYS A 174 1.24 -9.26 -23.72
N GLY A 175 1.76 -10.21 -22.96
CA GLY A 175 2.24 -11.51 -23.42
C GLY A 175 3.71 -11.54 -23.86
N GLU A 176 4.33 -10.40 -24.15
CA GLU A 176 5.73 -10.39 -24.60
C GLU A 176 6.69 -10.83 -23.50
N ILE A 177 7.68 -11.65 -23.90
CA ILE A 177 8.78 -12.15 -23.07
C ILE A 177 10.08 -11.54 -23.57
N PHE A 178 10.92 -11.03 -22.68
CA PHE A 178 12.16 -10.37 -23.04
C PHE A 178 13.23 -10.53 -21.95
N LYS A 179 14.49 -10.33 -22.34
CA LYS A 179 15.66 -10.39 -21.46
C LYS A 179 16.06 -8.98 -21.01
N VAL A 180 16.42 -8.83 -19.74
CA VAL A 180 17.02 -7.60 -19.21
C VAL A 180 18.22 -7.95 -18.33
N TRP A 181 19.37 -7.40 -18.70
CA TRP A 181 20.59 -7.51 -17.89
C TRP A 181 20.62 -6.44 -16.80
N THR A 182 20.96 -6.84 -15.58
CA THR A 182 21.23 -5.95 -14.44
C THR A 182 22.61 -6.26 -13.86
N ALA A 183 23.02 -5.54 -12.82
CA ALA A 183 24.29 -5.78 -12.14
C ALA A 183 24.36 -7.17 -11.50
N ASN A 184 23.23 -7.69 -11.01
CA ASN A 184 23.18 -8.93 -10.25
C ASN A 184 22.88 -10.15 -11.13
N GLY A 185 22.35 -9.95 -12.34
CA GLY A 185 22.08 -11.08 -13.23
C GLY A 185 21.19 -10.77 -14.42
N LEU A 186 20.61 -11.84 -14.96
CA LEU A 186 19.73 -11.80 -16.12
C LEU A 186 18.29 -12.04 -15.69
N HIS A 187 17.41 -11.11 -16.05
CA HIS A 187 15.98 -11.20 -15.83
C HIS A 187 15.29 -11.60 -17.13
N ILE A 188 14.52 -12.68 -17.10
CA ILE A 188 13.57 -13.02 -18.15
C ILE A 188 12.22 -12.54 -17.66
N VAL A 189 11.64 -11.59 -18.36
CA VAL A 189 10.46 -10.85 -17.91
C VAL A 189 9.32 -11.07 -18.89
N ARG A 190 8.12 -11.31 -18.38
CA ARG A 190 6.88 -11.40 -19.16
C ARG A 190 5.89 -10.35 -18.67
N LYS A 191 5.38 -9.51 -19.56
CA LYS A 191 4.27 -8.59 -19.22
C LYS A 191 2.95 -9.37 -19.28
N THR A 192 2.42 -9.78 -18.13
CA THR A 192 1.29 -10.72 -18.08
C THR A 192 -0.05 -10.04 -18.37
N GLU A 193 -0.17 -8.76 -18.06
CA GLU A 193 -1.38 -7.96 -18.29
C GLU A 193 -1.06 -6.61 -18.92
N ASN A 194 -2.10 -5.99 -19.49
CA ASN A 194 -2.04 -4.58 -19.86
C ASN A 194 -1.89 -3.73 -18.61
N THR A 195 -1.14 -2.64 -18.73
CA THR A 195 -1.01 -1.64 -17.66
C THR A 195 -2.39 -1.12 -17.28
N LYS A 196 -2.70 -1.09 -15.98
CA LYS A 196 -3.99 -0.56 -15.47
C LYS A 196 -3.77 0.64 -14.57
N GLN A 197 -4.80 1.47 -14.42
CA GLN A 197 -4.88 2.47 -13.36
C GLN A 197 -5.53 1.84 -12.13
N ASP A 198 -4.93 2.03 -10.97
CA ASP A 198 -5.46 1.59 -9.67
C ASP A 198 -5.03 2.58 -8.58
N HIS A 199 -5.37 2.36 -7.31
CA HIS A 199 -4.93 3.20 -6.19
C HIS A 199 -3.41 3.21 -6.06
N GLY A 200 -2.76 4.23 -6.63
CA GLY A 200 -1.31 4.42 -6.58
C GLY A 200 -0.84 5.28 -5.41
N PHE A 201 -1.73 6.14 -4.90
CA PHE A 201 -1.43 7.00 -3.77
C PHE A 201 -2.62 7.14 -2.83
N ALA A 202 -2.35 7.41 -1.56
CA ALA A 202 -3.34 7.79 -0.57
C ALA A 202 -2.85 8.97 0.27
N LEU A 203 -3.78 9.87 0.61
CA LEU A 203 -3.56 10.85 1.67
C LEU A 203 -4.07 10.26 2.98
N ILE A 204 -3.20 10.14 3.98
CA ILE A 204 -3.55 9.61 5.30
C ILE A 204 -3.28 10.66 6.36
N MET A 205 -4.31 11.01 7.14
CA MET A 205 -4.15 11.84 8.33
C MET A 205 -3.88 10.97 9.55
N ARG A 206 -2.75 11.20 10.22
CA ARG A 206 -2.44 10.66 11.54
C ARG A 206 -2.86 11.65 12.62
N VAL A 207 -3.74 11.25 13.52
CA VAL A 207 -4.14 12.00 14.71
C VAL A 207 -3.43 11.42 15.93
N PHE A 208 -2.68 12.26 16.65
CA PHE A 208 -1.95 11.85 17.86
C PHE A 208 -2.86 11.98 19.08
N LEU A 209 -3.16 10.85 19.73
CA LEU A 209 -4.06 10.75 20.88
C LEU A 209 -3.40 11.20 22.18
#